data_AF-A0ABD0RS17-F1
#
_entry.id   AF-A0ABD0RS17-F1
#
_cell.length_a   1.000
_cell.length_b   1.000
_cell.length_c   1.000
_cell.angle_alpha   90.00
_cell.angle_beta   90.00
_cell.angle_gamma   90.00
#
_symmetry.space_group_name_H-M   'P 1'
#
loop_
_entity.id
_entity.type
_entity.pdbx_description
1 polymer ?
#
loop_
_entity_poly.entity_id
_entity_poly.type
_entity_poly.pdbx_seq_one_letter_code
_entity_poly.pdbx_strand_id
1 'polypeptide(L)' 'DFKPSRCDDEDSLKKAGCTQLGIENPRGTVTIYKNKPVTNCKTDGEQNLRPDEIIQIQPQKLTLNLRS' A
#
# COMPACT_ATOMS: atom_id res chain seq x y z
N ASP A 1 -28.71 -31.27 -0.06
CA ASP A 1 -28.78 -30.01 -0.82
C ASP A 1 -27.60 -29.10 -0.47
N PHE A 2 -26.83 -28.69 -1.48
CA PHE A 2 -25.80 -27.67 -1.31
C PHE A 2 -26.48 -26.32 -1.08
N LYS A 3 -26.22 -25.66 0.06
CA LYS A 3 -26.70 -24.29 0.31
C LYS A 3 -25.57 -23.32 -0.04
N PRO A 4 -25.73 -22.46 -1.06
CA PRO A 4 -24.72 -21.48 -1.39
C PRO A 4 -24.56 -20.48 -0.23
N SER A 5 -23.31 -20.25 0.20
CA SER A 5 -22.94 -19.17 1.13
C SER A 5 -22.60 -17.91 0.34
N ARG A 6 -22.85 -16.74 0.92
CA ARG A 6 -22.40 -15.45 0.37
C ARG A 6 -21.01 -15.03 0.85
N CYS A 7 -20.47 -15.71 1.86
CA CYS A 7 -19.12 -15.52 2.35
C CYS A 7 -18.39 -16.86 2.25
N ASP A 8 -17.42 -16.92 1.36
CA ASP A 8 -16.62 -18.12 1.05
C ASP A 8 -15.34 -17.66 0.33
N ASP A 9 -14.45 -18.60 0.01
CA ASP A 9 -13.30 -18.33 -0.84
C ASP A 9 -13.74 -17.77 -2.20
N GLU A 10 -12.97 -16.81 -2.73
CA GLU A 10 -13.28 -16.14 -4.00
C GLU A 10 -13.49 -17.14 -5.14
N ASP A 11 -12.68 -18.20 -5.19
CA ASP A 11 -12.79 -19.25 -6.20
C ASP A 11 -14.03 -20.13 -6.02
N SER A 12 -14.44 -20.38 -4.77
CA SER A 12 -15.69 -21.10 -4.46
C SER A 12 -16.90 -20.28 -4.93
N LEU A 13 -16.91 -18.97 -4.68
CA LEU A 13 -17.97 -18.07 -5.15
C LEU A 13 -18.05 -18.02 -6.68
N LYS A 14 -16.91 -17.96 -7.37
CA LYS A 14 -16.86 -18.03 -8.85
C LYS A 14 -17.43 -19.35 -9.37
N LYS A 15 -17.02 -20.48 -8.79
CA LYS A 15 -17.52 -21.83 -9.16
C LYS A 15 -19.03 -21.97 -8.89
N ALA A 16 -19.54 -21.29 -7.87
CA ALA A 16 -20.97 -21.24 -7.56
C ALA A 16 -21.77 -20.30 -8.49
N GLY A 17 -21.14 -19.67 -9.47
CA GLY A 17 -21.79 -18.80 -10.46
C GLY A 17 -21.88 -17.33 -10.05
N CYS A 18 -21.16 -16.90 -9.00
CA CYS A 18 -21.09 -15.48 -8.67
C CYS A 18 -20.23 -14.73 -9.71
N THR A 19 -20.79 -13.68 -10.30
CA THR A 19 -20.04 -12.83 -11.25
C THR A 19 -18.95 -12.04 -10.54
N GLN A 20 -17.87 -11.69 -11.24
CA GLN A 20 -16.79 -10.90 -10.65
C GLN A 20 -17.29 -9.56 -10.07
N LEU A 21 -18.26 -8.92 -10.73
CA LEU A 21 -18.87 -7.67 -10.25
C LEU A 21 -19.74 -7.86 -9.01
N GLY A 22 -20.19 -9.08 -8.74
CA GLY A 22 -20.97 -9.44 -7.56
C GLY A 22 -20.13 -9.85 -6.35
N ILE A 23 -18.80 -9.97 -6.49
CA ILE A 23 -17.90 -10.35 -5.40
C ILE A 23 -17.21 -9.09 -4.86
N GLU A 24 -17.57 -8.68 -3.64
CA GLU A 24 -16.85 -7.64 -2.91
C GLU A 24 -15.64 -8.27 -2.20
N ASN A 25 -14.43 -7.91 -2.65
CA ASN A 25 -13.18 -8.37 -2.05
C ASN A 25 -12.23 -7.18 -1.80
N PRO A 26 -12.52 -6.31 -0.80
CA PRO A 26 -11.65 -5.18 -0.49
C PRO A 26 -10.25 -5.70 -0.14
N ARG A 27 -9.22 -5.07 -0.72
CA ARG A 27 -7.82 -5.42 -0.48
C ARG A 27 -7.15 -4.31 0.30
N GLY A 28 -6.24 -4.69 1.19
CA GLY A 28 -5.39 -3.70 1.83
C GLY A 28 -4.48 -3.02 0.81
N THR A 29 -4.17 -1.74 1.01
CA THR A 29 -3.31 -0.97 0.11
C THR A 29 -2.32 -0.13 0.88
N VAL A 30 -1.15 0.11 0.28
CA VAL A 30 -0.14 1.05 0.79
C VAL A 30 -0.05 2.22 -0.18
N THR A 31 -0.20 3.45 0.32
CA THR A 31 -0.08 4.66 -0.49
C THR A 31 0.98 5.58 0.10
N ILE A 32 2.00 5.90 -0.68
CA ILE A 32 3.09 6.77 -0.24
C ILE A 32 2.75 8.22 -0.56
N TYR A 33 2.70 9.08 0.46
CA TYR A 33 2.34 10.49 0.30
C TYR A 33 3.56 11.43 0.32
N LYS A 34 4.61 11.05 1.05
CA LYS A 34 5.85 11.83 1.10
C LYS A 34 7.04 10.88 1.08
N ASN A 35 7.86 11.01 0.04
CA ASN A 35 9.01 10.16 -0.23
C ASN A 35 10.21 10.98 -0.74
N LYS A 36 10.60 11.99 0.02
CA LYS A 36 11.84 12.71 -0.25
C LYS A 36 13.00 11.71 -0.21
N PRO A 37 13.93 11.75 -1.17
CA PRO A 37 15.08 10.86 -1.16
C PRO A 37 15.97 11.13 0.06
N VAL A 38 16.68 10.11 0.53
CA VAL A 38 17.74 10.31 1.53
C VAL A 38 18.84 11.20 0.97
N THR A 39 19.41 12.06 1.82
CA THR A 39 20.49 12.97 1.45
C THR A 39 21.78 12.19 1.26
N ASN A 40 22.35 12.22 0.05
CA ASN A 40 23.69 11.69 -0.21
C ASN A 40 24.76 12.72 0.18
N CYS A 41 25.69 12.33 1.05
CA CYS A 41 26.83 13.16 1.39
C CYS A 41 27.81 13.20 0.21
N LYS A 42 28.11 14.39 -0.33
CA LYS A 42 29.16 14.56 -1.34
C LYS A 42 30.45 15.01 -0.64
N THR A 43 31.56 14.35 -0.95
CA THR A 43 32.89 14.69 -0.42
C THR A 43 33.49 15.95 -1.05
N ASP A 44 32.99 16.35 -2.22
CA ASP A 44 33.63 17.32 -3.10
C ASP A 44 32.88 18.65 -3.07
N GLY A 45 32.84 19.29 -1.89
CA GLY A 45 32.45 20.71 -1.75
C GLY A 45 30.97 21.07 -1.97
N GLU A 46 30.44 21.83 -1.01
CA GLU A 46 29.18 22.58 -1.07
C GLU A 46 27.88 21.79 -1.28
N GLN A 47 27.45 21.17 -0.18
CA GLN A 47 26.10 21.46 0.27
C GLN A 47 26.09 21.50 1.80
N ASN A 48 26.37 22.69 2.36
CA ASN A 48 26.12 22.98 3.78
C ASN A 48 24.59 23.04 3.98
N LEU A 49 23.95 21.86 3.96
CA LEU A 49 22.53 21.74 4.21
C LEU A 49 22.27 22.04 5.67
N ARG A 50 21.19 22.79 5.92
CA ARG A 50 20.71 22.99 7.27
C ARG A 50 20.20 21.64 7.81
N PRO A 51 20.24 21.37 9.13
CA PRO A 51 19.79 20.10 9.68
C PRO A 51 18.36 19.69 9.27
N ASP A 52 17.47 20.65 9.02
CA ASP A 52 16.07 20.43 8.59
C ASP A 52 15.95 20.02 7.11
N GLU A 53 17.00 20.20 6.32
CA GLU A 53 17.08 19.81 4.91
C GLU A 53 17.69 18.41 4.73
N ILE A 54 18.37 17.89 5.75
CA ILE A 54 18.97 16.56 5.73
C ILE A 54 17.88 15.51 5.96
N ILE A 55 17.64 14.68 4.95
CA ILE A 55 16.68 13.58 5.01
C ILE A 55 17.44 12.28 5.24
N GLN A 56 17.21 11.62 6.37
CA GLN A 56 17.89 10.37 6.72
C GLN A 56 17.05 9.11 6.47
N ILE A 57 15.72 9.26 6.31
CA ILE A 57 14.81 8.13 6.10
C ILE A 57 13.73 8.48 5.06
N GLN A 58 13.30 7.47 4.33
CA GLN A 58 12.18 7.53 3.39
C GLN A 58 11.40 6.20 3.40
N PRO A 59 10.08 6.21 3.12
CA PRO A 59 9.23 7.38 2.96
C PRO A 59 8.97 8.08 4.30
N GLN A 60 8.65 9.38 4.27
CA GLN A 60 8.35 10.16 5.47
C GLN A 60 6.86 10.14 5.84
N LYS A 61 6.00 9.78 4.88
CA LYS A 61 4.56 9.63 5.12
C LYS A 61 3.95 8.62 4.16
N LEU A 62 3.18 7.70 4.71
CA LEU A 62 2.34 6.76 3.96
C LEU A 62 1.01 6.56 4.68
N THR A 63 0.01 6.07 3.96
CA THR A 63 -1.24 5.55 4.52
C THR A 63 -1.32 4.06 4.23
N LEU A 64 -1.76 3.32 5.24
CA LEU A 64 -2.11 1.91 5.13
C LEU A 64 -3.63 1.81 5.18
N ASN A 65 -4.23 1.28 4.13
CA ASN A 65 -5.61 0.82 4.17
C ASN A 65 -5.56 -0.65 4.59
N LEU A 66 -6.02 -0.93 5.81
CA LEU A 66 -6.11 -2.28 6.34
C LEU A 66 -7.49 -2.83 5.99
N ARG A 67 -7.54 -4.03 5.42
CA ARG A 67 -8.80 -4.73 5.19
C ARG A 67 -9.41 -5.03 6.57
N SER A 68 -10.66 -4.61 6.76
CA SER A 68 -11.49 -4.96 7.93
C SER A 68 -12.36 -6.17 7.64
#